data_AF-A0A971MUW1-F1
#
_entry.id   AF-A0A971MUW1-F1
#
_cell.length_a   1.000
_cell.length_b   1.000
_cell.length_c   1.000
_cell.angle_alpha   90.00
_cell.angle_beta   90.00
_cell.angle_gamma   90.00
#
_symmetry.space_group_name_H-M   'P 1'
#
loop_
_entity.id
_entity.type
_entity.pdbx_description
1 polymer ?
#
loop_
_entity_poly.entity_id
_entity_poly.type
_entity_poly.pdbx_seq_one_letter_code
_entity_poly.pdbx_strand_id
1 'polypeptide(L)'
;MAISTFGLNDRKPSQKGRWVTVDLHIHSIYSDGGFTPAQILKYATAHFLDAVAIADHSEIKGALEGKTLAEKELKAPLVLTAQEVSAGNRFHFLLVNCNTPQSDFNKENILARLTEHRRQGGITILAHPWTMPNTKWARSCLRDLIADDLVDGIELFNSAALEISDVRELWQRIWEEWIDPYHLAVLGGSDFHHLHKGRYIGTGRSYLKVYSPGEQGIIDALRARRCVAGLFGIKNENEFGLLWGEEPWSTELQSLRDNLQKKLSCLNRFSPDYLRLFLTLFEAGHYQCLTDLLETSIYSDRR
;
A
#
# COMPACT_ATOMS: atom_id res chain seq x y z
N MET A 1 -27.67 3.21 -3.97
CA MET A 1 -26.93 2.82 -5.18
C MET A 1 -25.72 2.02 -4.76
N ALA A 2 -25.57 0.79 -5.27
CA ALA A 2 -24.41 -0.05 -4.97
C ALA A 2 -23.20 0.51 -5.72
N ILE A 3 -22.27 1.14 -5.00
CA ILE A 3 -21.01 1.62 -5.55
C ILE A 3 -20.23 0.38 -6.01
N SER A 4 -19.99 0.30 -7.32
CA SER A 4 -19.29 -0.81 -7.93
C SER A 4 -17.80 -0.73 -7.58
N THR A 5 -17.39 -1.41 -6.52
CA THR A 5 -16.07 -2.03 -6.49
C THR A 5 -16.09 -3.11 -7.55
N PHE A 6 -15.93 -2.74 -8.83
CA PHE A 6 -15.67 -3.72 -9.88
C PHE A 6 -14.34 -4.37 -9.51
N GLY A 7 -14.42 -5.58 -8.98
CA GLY A 7 -13.29 -6.38 -8.54
C GLY A 7 -12.19 -6.30 -9.59
N LEU A 8 -10.96 -6.09 -9.11
CA LEU A 8 -9.80 -5.98 -9.99
C LEU A 8 -9.65 -7.19 -10.93
N ASN A 9 -10.24 -8.34 -10.60
CA ASN A 9 -10.20 -9.57 -11.39
C ASN A 9 -11.03 -9.53 -12.70
N ASP A 10 -12.11 -8.76 -12.77
CA ASP A 10 -13.06 -8.81 -13.90
C ASP A 10 -12.78 -7.73 -14.97
N ARG A 11 -11.67 -6.98 -14.84
CA ARG A 11 -11.37 -5.85 -15.72
C ARG A 11 -10.48 -6.27 -16.90
N LYS A 12 -10.70 -5.66 -18.06
CA LYS A 12 -9.78 -5.81 -19.21
C LYS A 12 -8.47 -5.05 -18.95
N PRO A 13 -7.33 -5.53 -19.49
CA PRO A 13 -6.08 -4.76 -19.48
C PRO A 13 -6.27 -3.35 -20.06
N SER A 14 -5.59 -2.37 -19.48
CA SER A 14 -5.67 -0.96 -19.91
C SER A 14 -4.31 -0.50 -20.41
N GLN A 15 -4.23 -0.01 -21.65
CA GLN A 15 -2.98 0.55 -22.18
C GLN A 15 -2.54 1.84 -21.47
N LYS A 16 -3.47 2.57 -20.83
CA LYS A 16 -3.15 3.78 -20.05
C LYS A 16 -2.85 3.48 -18.58
N GLY A 17 -2.97 2.20 -18.19
CA GLY A 17 -2.96 1.76 -16.80
C GLY A 17 -4.05 2.40 -15.95
N ARG A 18 -4.12 1.99 -14.69
CA ARG A 18 -5.11 2.46 -13.71
C ARG A 18 -4.44 2.55 -12.34
N TRP A 19 -4.82 3.52 -11.53
CA TRP A 19 -4.36 3.55 -10.14
C TRP A 19 -5.17 2.61 -9.26
N VAL A 20 -4.49 1.79 -8.47
CA VAL A 20 -5.11 0.98 -7.41
C VAL A 20 -4.55 1.41 -6.06
N THR A 21 -5.41 1.45 -5.06
CA THR A 21 -5.07 1.87 -3.71
C THR A 21 -4.90 0.62 -2.84
N VAL A 22 -3.73 0.47 -2.22
CA VAL A 22 -3.38 -0.72 -1.47
C VAL A 22 -2.80 -0.40 -0.10
N ASP A 23 -3.06 -1.27 0.86
CA ASP A 23 -2.36 -1.30 2.14
C ASP A 23 -1.52 -2.57 2.21
N LEU A 24 -0.19 -2.42 2.23
CA LEU A 24 0.75 -3.53 2.09
C LEU A 24 1.21 -4.13 3.43
N HIS A 25 0.70 -3.64 4.56
CA HIS A 25 1.22 -4.03 5.88
C HIS A 25 0.08 -4.05 6.92
N ILE A 26 -0.48 -5.23 7.17
CA ILE A 26 -1.57 -5.44 8.13
C ILE A 26 -1.33 -6.74 8.89
N HIS A 27 -1.49 -6.70 10.21
CA HIS A 27 -1.40 -7.87 11.08
C HIS A 27 -2.79 -8.38 11.47
N SER A 28 -2.93 -9.69 11.51
CA SER A 28 -4.13 -10.39 11.92
C SER A 28 -3.92 -11.14 13.24
N ILE A 29 -4.97 -11.82 13.71
CA ILE A 29 -4.89 -12.70 14.88
C ILE A 29 -3.91 -13.89 14.72
N TYR A 30 -3.35 -14.10 13.53
CA TYR A 30 -2.34 -15.13 13.30
C TYR A 30 -0.93 -14.71 13.74
N SER A 31 -0.70 -13.43 14.05
CA SER A 31 0.45 -12.98 14.85
C SER A 31 -0.01 -12.23 16.11
N ASP A 32 -0.01 -10.91 16.05
CA ASP A 32 -0.20 -9.94 17.14
C ASP A 32 -1.25 -8.89 16.78
N GLY A 33 -1.89 -9.02 15.61
CA GLY A 33 -3.09 -8.27 15.26
C GLY A 33 -4.30 -8.71 16.07
N GLY A 34 -5.28 -7.82 16.20
CA GLY A 34 -6.53 -8.08 16.93
C GLY A 34 -7.71 -8.45 16.04
N PHE A 35 -7.51 -8.45 14.72
CA PHE A 35 -8.59 -8.60 13.74
C PHE A 35 -8.43 -9.92 12.98
N THR A 36 -9.55 -10.64 12.80
CA THR A 36 -9.60 -11.79 11.89
C THR A 36 -9.43 -11.33 10.43
N PRO A 37 -8.95 -12.21 9.52
CA PRO A 37 -8.92 -11.89 8.09
C PRO A 37 -10.27 -11.40 7.54
N ALA A 38 -11.39 -11.97 7.99
CA ALA A 38 -12.73 -11.48 7.63
C ALA A 38 -13.01 -10.04 8.09
N GLN A 39 -12.59 -9.67 9.31
CA GLN A 39 -12.72 -8.31 9.81
C GLN A 39 -11.79 -7.35 9.05
N ILE A 40 -10.57 -7.76 8.74
CA ILE A 40 -9.63 -6.97 7.92
C ILE A 40 -10.28 -6.64 6.57
N LEU A 41 -10.83 -7.63 5.86
CA LEU A 41 -11.51 -7.43 4.58
C LEU A 41 -12.70 -6.47 4.68
N LYS A 42 -13.52 -6.62 5.72
CA LYS A 42 -14.67 -5.73 5.97
C LYS A 42 -14.23 -4.29 6.16
N TYR A 43 -13.17 -4.05 6.95
CA TYR A 43 -12.63 -2.71 7.19
C TYR A 43 -11.97 -2.14 5.93
N ALA A 44 -11.14 -2.92 5.24
CA ALA A 44 -10.51 -2.52 4.00
C ALA A 44 -11.55 -2.14 2.91
N THR A 45 -12.67 -2.86 2.84
CA THR A 45 -13.80 -2.51 1.97
C THR A 45 -14.43 -1.17 2.36
N ALA A 46 -14.65 -0.93 3.65
CA ALA A 46 -15.19 0.34 4.16
C ALA A 46 -14.24 1.53 3.94
N HIS A 47 -12.94 1.26 3.83
CA HIS A 47 -11.90 2.22 3.47
C HIS A 47 -11.56 2.21 1.98
N PHE A 48 -12.41 1.66 1.10
CA PHE A 48 -12.27 1.70 -0.36
C PHE A 48 -10.87 1.30 -0.88
N LEU A 49 -10.21 0.35 -0.21
CA LEU A 49 -8.97 -0.23 -0.69
C LEU A 49 -9.28 -1.21 -1.83
N ASP A 50 -8.46 -1.20 -2.87
CA ASP A 50 -8.56 -2.13 -3.99
C ASP A 50 -7.88 -3.47 -3.65
N ALA A 51 -6.81 -3.43 -2.84
CA ALA A 51 -6.14 -4.61 -2.33
C ALA A 51 -5.52 -4.38 -0.94
N VAL A 52 -5.26 -5.46 -0.23
CA VAL A 52 -4.51 -5.49 1.03
C VAL A 52 -3.48 -6.60 1.02
N ALA A 53 -2.41 -6.46 1.78
CA ALA A 53 -1.52 -7.55 2.14
C ALA A 53 -1.63 -7.80 3.65
N ILE A 54 -1.97 -9.04 4.02
CA ILE A 54 -1.92 -9.49 5.41
C ILE A 54 -0.51 -10.05 5.60
N ALA A 55 0.27 -9.44 6.49
CA ALA A 55 1.70 -9.65 6.65
C ALA A 55 2.04 -10.06 8.10
N ASP A 56 1.39 -11.11 8.60
CA ASP A 56 1.66 -11.65 9.94
C ASP A 56 3.15 -11.99 10.12
N HIS A 57 3.65 -11.92 11.36
CA HIS A 57 5.07 -12.16 11.67
C HIS A 57 5.51 -13.59 11.32
N SER A 58 6.28 -13.72 10.24
CA SER A 58 6.83 -14.97 9.72
C SER A 58 5.78 -16.08 9.54
N GLU A 59 4.54 -15.69 9.26
CA GLU A 59 3.35 -16.54 9.14
C GLU A 59 2.50 -16.06 7.96
N ILE A 60 1.84 -16.99 7.27
CA ILE A 60 1.02 -16.69 6.09
C ILE A 60 -0.42 -17.20 6.20
N LYS A 61 -0.78 -17.92 7.28
CA LYS A 61 -2.14 -18.44 7.48
C LYS A 61 -3.21 -17.35 7.38
N GLY A 62 -2.99 -16.18 7.99
CA GLY A 62 -3.93 -15.06 7.92
C GLY A 62 -4.12 -14.57 6.49
N ALA A 63 -3.03 -14.48 5.71
CA ALA A 63 -3.08 -14.10 4.31
C ALA A 63 -3.81 -15.14 3.44
N LEU A 64 -3.55 -16.43 3.65
CA LEU A 64 -4.20 -17.52 2.91
C LEU A 64 -5.71 -17.62 3.21
N GLU A 65 -6.10 -17.46 4.49
CA GLU A 65 -7.51 -17.38 4.87
C GLU A 65 -8.17 -16.14 4.24
N GLY A 66 -7.54 -14.97 4.36
CA GLY A 66 -8.03 -13.72 3.76
C GLY A 66 -8.24 -13.85 2.26
N LYS A 67 -7.28 -14.45 1.54
CA LYS A 67 -7.39 -14.72 0.09
C LYS A 67 -8.58 -15.60 -0.24
N THR A 68 -8.75 -16.70 0.48
CA THR A 68 -9.90 -17.61 0.31
C THR A 68 -11.25 -16.92 0.58
N LEU A 69 -11.29 -16.01 1.56
CA LEU A 69 -12.49 -15.24 1.87
C LEU A 69 -12.79 -14.20 0.78
N ALA A 70 -11.77 -13.48 0.31
CA ALA A 70 -11.93 -12.47 -0.74
C ALA A 70 -12.42 -13.08 -2.07
N GLU A 71 -11.98 -14.29 -2.41
CA GLU A 71 -12.46 -15.02 -3.60
C GLU A 71 -13.97 -15.35 -3.56
N LYS A 72 -14.56 -15.44 -2.37
CA LYS A 72 -16.00 -15.72 -2.17
C LYS A 72 -16.86 -14.46 -2.20
N GLU A 73 -16.26 -13.29 -2.05
CA GLU A 73 -16.95 -12.01 -1.87
C GLU A 73 -16.59 -11.07 -3.03
N LEU A 74 -17.46 -10.97 -4.04
CA LEU A 74 -17.21 -10.22 -5.28
C LEU A 74 -16.72 -8.77 -5.08
N LYS A 75 -17.07 -8.16 -3.94
CA LYS A 75 -16.78 -6.75 -3.63
C LYS A 75 -15.63 -6.56 -2.64
N ALA A 76 -15.03 -7.64 -2.15
CA ALA A 76 -13.89 -7.56 -1.24
C ALA A 76 -12.64 -7.07 -2.00
N PRO A 77 -11.71 -6.38 -1.31
CA PRO A 77 -10.39 -6.10 -1.87
C PRO A 77 -9.65 -7.40 -2.18
N LEU A 78 -8.73 -7.35 -3.15
CA LEU A 78 -7.80 -8.44 -3.36
C LEU A 78 -6.91 -8.63 -2.12
N VAL A 79 -6.54 -9.86 -1.81
CA VAL A 79 -5.57 -10.17 -0.76
C VAL A 79 -4.30 -10.70 -1.38
N LEU A 80 -3.21 -9.97 -1.16
CA LEU A 80 -1.86 -10.43 -1.47
C LEU A 80 -1.37 -11.32 -0.33
N THR A 81 -0.74 -12.45 -0.67
CA THR A 81 -0.01 -13.24 0.31
C THR A 81 1.22 -12.47 0.76
N ALA A 82 1.38 -12.25 2.06
CA ALA A 82 2.55 -11.59 2.62
C ALA A 82 2.89 -12.12 4.02
N GLN A 83 4.07 -11.76 4.50
CA GLN A 83 4.52 -11.93 5.88
C GLN A 83 5.54 -10.83 6.19
N GLU A 84 5.62 -10.42 7.45
CA GLU A 84 6.72 -9.61 7.95
C GLU A 84 7.80 -10.52 8.55
N VAL A 85 9.06 -10.34 8.15
CA VAL A 85 10.21 -11.08 8.68
C VAL A 85 11.21 -10.12 9.32
N SER A 86 11.89 -10.56 10.37
CA SER A 86 12.85 -9.73 11.10
C SER A 86 14.24 -10.35 11.09
N ALA A 87 15.23 -9.64 10.54
CA ALA A 87 16.65 -10.00 10.69
C ALA A 87 17.18 -9.44 12.03
N GLY A 88 16.78 -10.07 13.13
CA GLY A 88 17.08 -9.65 14.50
C GLY A 88 15.85 -9.04 15.18
N ASN A 89 16.00 -7.87 15.82
CA ASN A 89 14.89 -7.26 16.59
C ASN A 89 14.30 -6.01 15.94
N ARG A 90 14.89 -5.48 14.86
CA ARG A 90 14.46 -4.19 14.29
C ARG A 90 14.67 -4.01 12.79
N PHE A 91 15.18 -5.02 12.10
CA PHE A 91 15.46 -4.94 10.66
C PHE A 91 14.43 -5.77 9.91
N HIS A 92 13.31 -5.13 9.56
CA HIS A 92 12.10 -5.83 9.13
C HIS A 92 11.89 -5.71 7.63
N PHE A 93 11.37 -6.76 7.03
CA PHE A 93 11.05 -6.81 5.62
C PHE A 93 9.66 -7.39 5.41
N LEU A 94 8.90 -6.78 4.50
CA LEU A 94 7.67 -7.38 3.98
C LEU A 94 8.03 -8.24 2.79
N LEU A 95 7.66 -9.51 2.88
CA LEU A 95 7.80 -10.47 1.78
C LEU A 95 6.42 -10.67 1.17
N VAL A 96 6.12 -9.94 0.09
CA VAL A 96 4.84 -10.02 -0.63
C VAL A 96 4.95 -11.05 -1.76
N ASN A 97 3.83 -11.70 -2.10
CA ASN A 97 3.75 -12.83 -3.01
C ASN A 97 4.57 -14.04 -2.53
N CYS A 98 4.42 -14.38 -1.24
CA CYS A 98 5.12 -15.50 -0.62
C CYS A 98 4.18 -16.71 -0.40
N ASN A 99 4.72 -17.92 -0.52
CA ASN A 99 3.95 -19.17 -0.38
C ASN A 99 4.39 -20.04 0.80
N THR A 100 5.46 -19.64 1.50
CA THR A 100 6.01 -20.40 2.63
C THR A 100 6.36 -19.47 3.78
N PRO A 101 6.02 -19.81 5.03
CA PRO A 101 6.44 -19.03 6.20
C PRO A 101 7.97 -19.09 6.39
N GLN A 102 8.56 -18.01 6.92
CA GLN A 102 10.01 -17.85 7.10
C GLN A 102 10.38 -17.65 8.58
N SER A 103 10.14 -18.67 9.42
CA SER A 103 10.30 -18.58 10.87
C SER A 103 11.75 -18.49 11.38
N ASP A 104 12.75 -18.76 10.54
CA ASP A 104 14.18 -18.73 10.90
C ASP A 104 14.95 -17.58 10.21
N PHE A 105 14.26 -16.54 9.72
CA PHE A 105 14.90 -15.40 9.05
C PHE A 105 15.86 -14.66 9.99
N ASN A 106 17.13 -14.52 9.60
CA ASN A 106 18.18 -13.96 10.45
C ASN A 106 19.33 -13.34 9.64
N LYS A 107 20.37 -12.88 10.33
CA LYS A 107 21.49 -12.17 9.72
C LYS A 107 22.34 -13.07 8.83
N GLU A 108 22.40 -14.34 9.16
CA GLU A 108 23.24 -15.35 8.52
C GLU A 108 22.61 -15.88 7.22
N ASN A 109 21.27 -15.86 7.13
CA ASN A 109 20.54 -16.44 5.99
C ASN A 109 19.76 -15.42 5.14
N ILE A 110 19.69 -14.14 5.54
CA ILE A 110 18.92 -13.09 4.83
C ILE A 110 19.16 -13.07 3.31
N LEU A 111 20.42 -13.11 2.87
CA LEU A 111 20.76 -13.08 1.44
C LEU A 111 20.17 -14.27 0.69
N ALA A 112 20.36 -15.49 1.20
CA ALA A 112 19.85 -16.71 0.59
C ALA A 112 18.31 -16.75 0.59
N ARG A 113 17.68 -16.31 1.69
CA ARG A 113 16.23 -16.26 1.85
C ARG A 113 15.59 -15.27 0.87
N LEU A 114 16.14 -14.07 0.75
CA LEU A 114 15.64 -13.06 -0.19
C LEU A 114 15.93 -13.43 -1.65
N THR A 115 17.04 -14.08 -1.93
CA THR A 115 17.34 -14.62 -3.27
C THR A 115 16.30 -15.66 -3.70
N GLU A 116 15.96 -16.60 -2.82
CA GLU A 116 14.94 -17.61 -3.12
C GLU A 116 13.54 -16.98 -3.24
N HIS A 117 13.20 -16.04 -2.36
CA HIS A 117 11.95 -15.28 -2.45
C HIS A 117 11.84 -14.54 -3.80
N ARG A 118 12.91 -13.87 -4.22
CA ARG A 118 13.01 -13.20 -5.52
C ARG A 118 12.83 -14.19 -6.67
N ARG A 119 13.44 -15.37 -6.61
CA ARG A 119 13.33 -16.44 -7.63
C ARG A 119 11.88 -16.95 -7.76
N GLN A 120 11.12 -16.95 -6.67
CA GLN A 120 9.71 -17.33 -6.65
C GLN A 120 8.76 -16.21 -7.13
N GLY A 121 9.29 -15.08 -7.59
CA GLY A 121 8.49 -13.92 -8.02
C GLY A 121 8.05 -13.04 -6.86
N GLY A 122 8.66 -13.21 -5.69
CA GLY A 122 8.38 -12.44 -4.49
C GLY A 122 8.88 -10.99 -4.56
N ILE A 123 8.13 -10.09 -3.92
CA ILE A 123 8.48 -8.68 -3.75
C ILE A 123 9.02 -8.48 -2.33
N THR A 124 10.11 -7.74 -2.20
CA THR A 124 10.75 -7.43 -0.90
C THR A 124 10.72 -5.94 -0.65
N ILE A 125 10.14 -5.56 0.49
CA ILE A 125 10.01 -4.17 0.92
C ILE A 125 10.71 -4.04 2.27
N LEU A 126 11.57 -3.03 2.44
CA LEU A 126 12.08 -2.66 3.77
C LEU A 126 10.94 -2.00 4.56
N ALA A 127 10.48 -2.64 5.63
CA ALA A 127 9.41 -2.13 6.49
C ALA A 127 9.94 -1.01 7.39
N HIS A 128 9.11 0.02 7.62
CA HIS A 128 9.34 1.16 8.54
C HIS A 128 10.84 1.43 8.86
N PRO A 129 11.61 1.93 7.88
CA PRO A 129 13.08 1.89 7.85
C PRO A 129 13.80 2.58 9.01
N TRP A 130 13.12 3.43 9.80
CA TRP A 130 13.67 4.06 11.01
C TRP A 130 13.93 3.07 12.15
N THR A 131 13.30 1.89 12.12
CA THR A 131 13.61 0.83 13.10
C THR A 131 14.94 0.15 12.78
N MET A 132 15.38 0.17 11.51
CA MET A 132 16.60 -0.51 11.06
C MET A 132 17.79 -0.14 11.96
N PRO A 133 18.55 -1.13 12.48
CA PRO A 133 19.68 -0.85 13.35
C PRO A 133 20.71 0.07 12.69
N ASN A 134 21.10 1.16 13.34
CA ASN A 134 22.15 2.07 12.85
C ASN A 134 23.56 1.46 13.06
N THR A 135 23.80 0.30 12.47
CA THR A 135 25.06 -0.46 12.57
C THR A 135 25.71 -0.57 11.19
N LYS A 136 27.05 -0.71 11.14
CA LYS A 136 27.77 -0.94 9.88
C LYS A 136 27.23 -2.17 9.15
N TRP A 137 26.93 -3.23 9.89
CA TRP A 137 26.38 -4.47 9.32
C TRP A 137 25.04 -4.24 8.62
N ALA A 138 24.04 -3.67 9.29
CA ALA A 138 22.70 -3.51 8.70
C ALA A 138 22.73 -2.62 7.44
N ARG A 139 23.53 -1.54 7.49
CA ARG A 139 23.71 -0.63 6.35
C ARG A 139 24.44 -1.29 5.18
N SER A 140 25.48 -2.08 5.45
CA SER A 140 26.16 -2.85 4.40
C SER A 140 25.23 -3.90 3.81
N CYS A 141 24.54 -4.66 4.66
CA CYS A 141 23.58 -5.67 4.26
C CYS A 141 22.50 -5.08 3.34
N LEU A 142 21.89 -3.94 3.70
CA LEU A 142 20.91 -3.29 2.84
C LEU A 142 21.50 -2.88 1.49
N ARG A 143 22.72 -2.34 1.45
CA ARG A 143 23.41 -2.00 0.19
C ARG A 143 23.65 -3.22 -0.68
N ASP A 144 24.11 -4.31 -0.08
CA ASP A 144 24.39 -5.57 -0.79
C ASP A 144 23.08 -6.14 -1.37
N LEU A 145 22.00 -6.15 -0.56
CA LEU A 145 20.67 -6.58 -1.03
C LEU A 145 20.11 -5.70 -2.15
N ILE A 146 20.33 -4.38 -2.10
CA ILE A 146 19.90 -3.48 -3.19
C ILE A 146 20.75 -3.72 -4.44
N ALA A 147 22.06 -3.89 -4.30
CA ALA A 147 22.99 -4.13 -5.41
C ALA A 147 22.68 -5.45 -6.14
N ASP A 148 22.23 -6.47 -5.39
CA ASP A 148 21.80 -7.76 -5.92
C ASP A 148 20.34 -7.76 -6.45
N ASP A 149 19.70 -6.58 -6.53
CA ASP A 149 18.30 -6.41 -6.90
C ASP A 149 17.37 -7.32 -6.07
N LEU A 150 17.53 -7.32 -4.74
CA LEU A 150 16.70 -8.09 -3.81
C LEU A 150 15.77 -7.21 -2.96
N VAL A 151 15.73 -5.90 -3.19
CA VAL A 151 14.83 -4.95 -2.53
C VAL A 151 14.11 -4.14 -3.60
N ASP A 152 12.79 -4.19 -3.61
CA ASP A 152 11.95 -3.49 -4.58
C ASP A 152 11.55 -2.09 -4.11
N GLY A 153 11.43 -1.91 -2.80
CA GLY A 153 10.94 -0.66 -2.23
C GLY A 153 11.16 -0.50 -0.73
N ILE A 154 10.78 0.66 -0.23
CA ILE A 154 10.86 1.06 1.17
C ILE A 154 9.49 1.57 1.63
N GLU A 155 8.99 1.04 2.73
CA GLU A 155 7.77 1.51 3.39
C GLU A 155 8.07 2.80 4.16
N LEU A 156 8.06 3.93 3.45
CA LEU A 156 8.31 5.24 4.02
C LEU A 156 7.09 5.76 4.79
N PHE A 157 5.89 5.49 4.27
CA PHE A 157 4.61 5.96 4.80
C PHE A 157 3.92 4.89 5.64
N ASN A 158 4.44 4.65 6.84
CA ASN A 158 3.83 3.78 7.85
C ASN A 158 3.07 4.62 8.89
N SER A 159 1.92 4.13 9.40
CA SER A 159 1.15 4.86 10.41
C SER A 159 1.92 5.12 11.72
N ALA A 160 2.91 4.29 12.04
CA ALA A 160 3.80 4.48 13.17
C ALA A 160 4.66 5.74 13.07
N ALA A 161 4.93 6.22 11.84
CA ALA A 161 5.70 7.43 11.60
C ALA A 161 5.05 8.68 12.20
N LEU A 162 3.73 8.66 12.44
CA LEU A 162 2.97 9.77 13.03
C LEU A 162 3.29 10.06 14.49
N GLU A 163 3.96 9.14 15.18
CA GLU A 163 4.43 9.37 16.55
C GLU A 163 5.87 9.91 16.59
N ILE A 164 6.48 10.18 15.43
CA ILE A 164 7.83 10.72 15.32
C ILE A 164 7.73 12.24 15.13
N SER A 165 8.35 13.01 16.04
CA SER A 165 8.27 14.49 16.01
C SER A 165 8.83 15.11 14.73
N ASP A 166 9.96 14.60 14.23
CA ASP A 166 10.68 15.15 13.06
C ASP A 166 10.56 14.18 11.87
N VAL A 167 9.33 13.73 11.60
CA VAL A 167 9.06 12.67 10.61
C VAL A 167 9.44 13.09 9.19
N ARG A 168 9.35 14.39 8.86
CA ARG A 168 9.67 14.90 7.51
C ARG A 168 11.17 14.87 7.23
N GLU A 169 11.98 15.30 8.17
CA GLU A 169 13.44 15.23 8.10
C GLU A 169 13.89 13.76 8.02
N LEU A 170 13.23 12.88 8.78
CA LEU A 170 13.44 11.45 8.69
C LEU A 170 13.12 10.92 7.29
N TRP A 171 11.95 11.25 6.72
CA TRP A 171 11.57 10.82 5.37
C TRP A 171 12.52 11.32 4.31
N GLN A 172 12.88 12.61 4.36
CA GLN A 172 13.81 13.21 3.42
C GLN A 172 15.18 12.52 3.49
N ARG A 173 15.70 12.27 4.68
CA ARG A 173 16.97 11.56 4.84
C ARG A 173 16.90 10.14 4.27
N ILE A 174 15.84 9.39 4.53
CA ILE A 174 15.68 8.04 3.96
C ILE A 174 15.57 8.11 2.43
N TRP A 175 14.86 9.10 1.91
CA TRP A 175 14.72 9.33 0.47
C TRP A 175 16.06 9.56 -0.20
N GLU A 176 16.81 10.56 0.25
CA GLU A 176 18.11 10.96 -0.28
C GLU A 176 19.18 9.86 -0.12
N GLU A 177 19.03 9.01 0.90
CA GLU A 177 20.02 7.99 1.21
C GLU A 177 19.77 6.66 0.49
N TRP A 178 18.50 6.25 0.37
CA TRP A 178 18.12 4.89 -0.03
C TRP A 178 17.11 4.80 -1.17
N ILE A 179 16.25 5.80 -1.37
CA ILE A 179 15.19 5.71 -2.39
C ILE A 179 15.69 6.29 -3.70
N ASP A 180 16.02 7.57 -3.73
CA ASP A 180 16.39 8.32 -4.94
C ASP A 180 17.67 7.78 -5.60
N PRO A 181 18.79 7.50 -4.87
CA PRO A 181 20.02 7.03 -5.51
C PRO A 181 19.91 5.64 -6.17
N TYR A 182 18.94 4.83 -5.73
CA TYR A 182 18.74 3.46 -6.18
C TYR A 182 17.42 3.26 -6.94
N HIS A 183 16.66 4.35 -7.15
CA HIS A 183 15.32 4.38 -7.74
C HIS A 183 14.38 3.32 -7.16
N LEU A 184 14.41 3.10 -5.84
CA LEU A 184 13.54 2.13 -5.18
C LEU A 184 12.08 2.63 -5.16
N ALA A 185 11.11 1.72 -5.08
CA ALA A 185 9.73 2.13 -4.88
C ALA A 185 9.55 2.76 -3.48
N VAL A 186 8.89 3.91 -3.40
CA VAL A 186 8.37 4.43 -2.14
C VAL A 186 6.97 3.84 -1.91
N LEU A 187 6.76 3.27 -0.74
CA LEU A 187 5.56 2.53 -0.38
C LEU A 187 5.02 2.99 0.98
N GLY A 188 3.76 2.66 1.22
CA GLY A 188 3.06 2.89 2.47
C GLY A 188 2.17 1.71 2.84
N GLY A 189 2.05 1.50 4.14
CA GLY A 189 1.25 0.47 4.79
C GLY A 189 0.79 0.95 6.14
N SER A 190 -0.31 0.41 6.65
CA SER A 190 -0.86 0.90 7.91
C SER A 190 -0.12 0.35 9.13
N ASP A 191 0.51 -0.83 8.99
CA ASP A 191 1.09 -1.61 10.08
C ASP A 191 0.04 -1.83 11.20
N PHE A 192 -1.17 -2.16 10.72
CA PHE A 192 -2.35 -2.20 11.55
C PHE A 192 -2.37 -3.47 12.40
N HIS A 193 -2.40 -3.28 13.71
CA HIS A 193 -2.60 -4.34 14.70
C HIS A 193 -3.98 -4.23 15.36
N HIS A 194 -4.33 -3.02 15.81
CA HIS A 194 -5.57 -2.72 16.49
C HIS A 194 -6.03 -1.29 16.16
N LEU A 195 -7.29 -0.97 16.46
CA LEU A 195 -7.76 0.41 16.43
C LEU A 195 -7.03 1.23 17.51
N HIS A 196 -6.15 2.14 17.09
CA HIS A 196 -5.41 3.00 18.01
C HIS A 196 -5.27 4.42 17.46
N LYS A 197 -5.70 5.43 18.24
CA LYS A 197 -5.44 6.88 18.03
C LYS A 197 -5.27 7.33 16.56
N GLY A 198 -6.28 7.12 15.71
CA GLY A 198 -6.25 7.61 14.32
C GLY A 198 -5.48 6.73 13.32
N ARG A 199 -4.93 5.59 13.76
CA ARG A 199 -4.39 4.54 12.90
C ARG A 199 -5.50 3.55 12.55
N TYR A 200 -5.78 3.44 11.26
CA TYR A 200 -6.75 2.52 10.69
C TYR A 200 -6.10 1.80 9.51
N ILE A 201 -6.73 0.71 9.07
CA ILE A 201 -6.38 0.08 7.80
C ILE A 201 -6.45 1.12 6.69
N GLY A 202 -5.36 1.25 5.93
CA GLY A 202 -5.16 2.26 4.89
C GLY A 202 -4.73 3.64 5.39
N THR A 203 -4.36 3.86 6.66
CA THR A 203 -3.78 5.15 7.10
C THR A 203 -2.49 5.45 6.34
N GLY A 204 -1.51 4.53 6.38
CA GLY A 204 -0.44 4.46 5.40
C GLY A 204 -0.88 3.60 4.22
N ARG A 205 -0.67 4.08 2.99
CA ARG A 205 -1.10 3.37 1.78
C ARG A 205 -0.22 3.67 0.58
N SER A 206 -0.28 2.76 -0.38
CA SER A 206 0.36 2.89 -1.68
C SER A 206 -0.68 3.01 -2.80
N TYR A 207 -0.37 3.80 -3.81
CA TYR A 207 -1.04 3.88 -5.09
C TYR A 207 -0.15 3.22 -6.11
N LEU A 208 -0.65 2.16 -6.73
CA LEU A 208 0.08 1.42 -7.74
C LEU A 208 -0.58 1.69 -9.08
N LYS A 209 0.20 2.15 -10.05
CA LYS A 209 -0.28 2.15 -11.44
C LYS A 209 -0.27 0.69 -11.88
N VAL A 210 -1.37 0.13 -12.36
CA VAL A 210 -1.46 -1.25 -12.88
C VAL A 210 -1.94 -1.25 -14.33
N TYR A 211 -1.34 -2.09 -15.18
CA TYR A 211 -1.77 -2.27 -16.58
C TYR A 211 -2.65 -3.51 -16.77
N SER A 212 -2.51 -4.49 -15.87
CA SER A 212 -3.24 -5.75 -15.86
C SER A 212 -4.16 -5.84 -14.63
N PRO A 213 -5.31 -6.52 -14.76
CA PRO A 213 -6.16 -6.87 -13.63
C PRO A 213 -5.49 -7.85 -12.66
N GLY A 214 -6.09 -7.99 -11.49
CA GLY A 214 -5.75 -9.04 -10.52
C GLY A 214 -4.42 -8.84 -9.78
N GLU A 215 -4.08 -9.85 -8.99
CA GLU A 215 -2.87 -9.90 -8.16
C GLU A 215 -1.59 -9.72 -8.97
N GLN A 216 -1.48 -10.38 -10.13
CA GLN A 216 -0.28 -10.25 -10.97
C GLN A 216 -0.04 -8.81 -11.42
N GLY A 217 -1.09 -8.05 -11.76
CA GLY A 217 -0.94 -6.65 -12.14
C GLY A 217 -0.38 -5.76 -11.02
N ILE A 218 -0.68 -6.10 -9.76
CA ILE A 218 -0.13 -5.46 -8.56
C ILE A 218 1.34 -5.84 -8.38
N ILE A 219 1.67 -7.14 -8.47
CA ILE A 219 3.05 -7.62 -8.37
C ILE A 219 3.94 -6.99 -9.46
N ASP A 220 3.44 -6.90 -10.69
CA ASP A 220 4.13 -6.24 -11.81
C ASP A 220 4.32 -4.73 -11.57
N ALA A 221 3.38 -4.07 -10.89
CA ALA A 221 3.49 -2.66 -10.53
C ALA A 221 4.55 -2.42 -9.47
N LEU A 222 4.58 -3.26 -8.43
CA LEU A 222 5.60 -3.23 -7.39
C LEU A 222 6.99 -3.51 -7.98
N ARG A 223 7.12 -4.55 -8.81
CA ARG A 223 8.39 -4.91 -9.46
C ARG A 223 8.92 -3.80 -10.36
N ALA A 224 8.02 -3.19 -11.15
CA ALA A 224 8.36 -2.07 -12.02
C ALA A 224 8.39 -0.72 -11.29
N ARG A 225 8.22 -0.71 -9.96
CA ARG A 225 8.31 0.47 -9.09
C ARG A 225 7.36 1.61 -9.51
N ARG A 226 6.18 1.25 -10.03
CA ARG A 226 5.14 2.19 -10.49
C ARG A 226 4.27 2.66 -9.33
N CYS A 227 4.91 3.26 -8.35
CA CYS A 227 4.41 3.43 -7.00
C CYS A 227 4.42 4.90 -6.58
N VAL A 228 3.34 5.30 -5.90
CA VAL A 228 3.27 6.55 -5.13
C VAL A 228 2.71 6.18 -3.76
N ALA A 229 3.14 6.82 -2.69
CA ALA A 229 2.66 6.52 -1.34
C ALA A 229 2.35 7.80 -0.56
N GLY A 230 1.55 7.64 0.48
CA GLY A 230 1.15 8.75 1.34
C GLY A 230 0.48 8.31 2.63
N LEU A 231 0.26 9.28 3.52
CA LEU A 231 -0.47 9.12 4.78
C LEU A 231 -1.80 9.90 4.73
N PHE A 232 -2.87 9.26 5.23
CA PHE A 232 -4.24 9.75 5.15
C PHE A 232 -5.01 9.52 6.45
N GLY A 233 -6.05 10.32 6.68
CA GLY A 233 -6.98 10.13 7.82
C GLY A 233 -6.50 10.69 9.16
N ILE A 234 -5.57 11.67 9.15
CA ILE A 234 -4.93 12.23 10.36
C ILE A 234 -5.39 13.66 10.56
N LYS A 235 -5.98 14.02 11.72
CA LYS A 235 -6.58 15.35 11.98
C LYS A 235 -5.62 16.57 11.88
N ASN A 236 -4.34 16.42 11.56
CA ASN A 236 -3.43 17.56 11.37
C ASN A 236 -3.51 18.07 9.92
N GLU A 237 -4.07 19.27 9.77
CA GLU A 237 -4.35 19.93 8.48
C GLU A 237 -3.12 20.08 7.57
N ASN A 238 -1.90 20.11 8.13
CA ASN A 238 -0.65 20.36 7.40
C ASN A 238 -0.02 19.12 6.74
N GLU A 239 -0.56 17.92 6.96
CA GLU A 239 0.07 16.65 6.53
C GLU A 239 -0.85 15.77 5.69
N PHE A 240 -2.10 16.17 5.48
CA PHE A 240 -3.03 15.43 4.63
C PHE A 240 -2.59 15.39 3.17
N GLY A 241 -2.50 14.18 2.61
CA GLY A 241 -2.37 13.98 1.17
C GLY A 241 -0.98 14.34 0.62
N LEU A 242 0.07 14.17 1.43
CA LEU A 242 1.43 14.09 0.91
C LEU A 242 1.54 12.83 0.04
N LEU A 243 1.91 13.03 -1.22
CA LEU A 243 2.09 11.98 -2.21
C LEU A 243 3.54 12.01 -2.69
N TRP A 244 4.28 10.95 -2.39
CA TRP A 244 5.68 10.81 -2.81
C TRP A 244 5.79 9.61 -3.73
N GLY A 245 6.59 9.75 -4.77
CA GLY A 245 6.77 8.75 -5.82
C GLY A 245 7.93 9.15 -6.70
N GLU A 246 8.51 8.18 -7.39
CA GLU A 246 9.44 8.45 -8.47
C GLU A 246 8.68 8.95 -9.71
N GLU A 247 9.34 9.76 -10.53
CA GLU A 247 8.79 10.18 -11.81
C GLU A 247 8.70 8.99 -12.80
N PRO A 248 7.67 8.93 -13.66
CA PRO A 248 6.62 9.94 -13.87
C PRO A 248 5.40 9.79 -12.93
N TRP A 249 5.44 8.84 -11.99
CA TRP A 249 4.27 8.35 -11.27
C TRP A 249 3.73 9.37 -10.27
N SER A 250 4.62 10.04 -9.55
CA SER A 250 4.32 11.18 -8.67
C SER A 250 3.55 12.27 -9.40
N THR A 251 4.10 12.79 -10.50
CA THR A 251 3.48 13.84 -11.30
C THR A 251 2.14 13.39 -11.88
N GLU A 252 2.03 12.16 -12.35
CA GLU A 252 0.78 11.63 -12.90
C GLU A 252 -0.34 11.56 -11.84
N LEU A 253 -0.05 11.03 -10.65
CA LEU A 253 -1.06 10.94 -9.58
C LEU A 253 -1.42 12.31 -9.01
N GLN A 254 -0.46 13.22 -8.88
CA GLN A 254 -0.71 14.60 -8.46
C GLN A 254 -1.59 15.32 -9.48
N SER A 255 -1.33 15.15 -10.78
CA SER A 255 -2.18 15.68 -11.85
C SER A 255 -3.62 15.13 -11.78
N LEU A 256 -3.79 13.85 -11.45
CA LEU A 256 -5.13 13.27 -11.23
C LEU A 256 -5.85 13.95 -10.07
N ARG A 257 -5.16 14.09 -8.92
CA ARG A 257 -5.67 14.76 -7.72
C ARG A 257 -6.10 16.20 -8.03
N ASP A 258 -5.23 16.99 -8.65
CA ASP A 258 -5.51 18.40 -8.95
C ASP A 258 -6.71 18.57 -9.90
N ASN A 259 -6.82 17.69 -10.89
CA ASN A 259 -7.97 17.66 -11.80
C ASN A 259 -9.27 17.30 -11.08
N LEU A 260 -9.22 16.37 -10.12
CA LEU A 260 -10.37 16.04 -9.28
C LEU A 260 -10.78 17.22 -8.39
N GLN A 261 -9.83 17.90 -7.77
CA GLN A 261 -10.10 19.09 -6.95
C GLN A 261 -10.83 20.17 -7.76
N LYS A 262 -10.34 20.46 -8.97
CA LYS A 262 -11.01 21.40 -9.89
C LYS A 262 -12.42 20.95 -10.22
N LYS A 263 -12.62 19.68 -10.60
CA LYS A 263 -13.95 19.12 -10.88
C LYS A 263 -14.90 19.29 -9.70
N LEU A 264 -14.47 18.92 -8.49
CA LEU A 264 -15.28 19.01 -7.26
C LEU A 264 -15.71 20.45 -6.96
N SER A 265 -14.84 21.44 -7.18
CA SER A 265 -15.16 22.86 -6.96
C SER A 265 -16.25 23.40 -7.88
N CYS A 266 -16.51 22.73 -9.01
CA CYS A 266 -17.55 23.09 -9.98
C CYS A 266 -18.83 22.24 -9.86
N LEU A 267 -18.92 21.33 -8.87
CA LEU A 267 -20.06 20.43 -8.72
C LEU A 267 -21.25 21.12 -8.02
N ASN A 268 -22.03 21.87 -8.79
CA ASN A 268 -23.24 22.53 -8.28
C ASN A 268 -24.52 21.70 -8.50
N ARG A 269 -24.41 20.55 -9.17
CA ARG A 269 -25.54 19.73 -9.65
C ARG A 269 -25.90 18.54 -8.75
N PHE A 270 -25.10 18.25 -7.73
CA PHE A 270 -25.32 17.13 -6.83
C PHE A 270 -25.97 17.59 -5.53
N SER A 271 -26.74 16.71 -4.87
CA SER A 271 -27.26 17.02 -3.53
C SER A 271 -26.09 17.23 -2.54
N PRO A 272 -26.32 17.98 -1.44
CA PRO A 272 -25.30 18.20 -0.42
C PRO A 272 -24.67 16.90 0.10
N ASP A 273 -25.44 15.81 0.21
CA ASP A 273 -24.96 14.51 0.69
C ASP A 273 -23.97 13.86 -0.28
N TYR A 274 -24.22 13.93 -1.60
CA TYR A 274 -23.28 13.42 -2.61
C TYR A 274 -22.02 14.26 -2.66
N LEU A 275 -22.13 15.58 -2.58
CA LEU A 275 -20.97 16.46 -2.52
C LEU A 275 -20.10 16.14 -1.30
N ARG A 276 -20.72 15.94 -0.13
CA ARG A 276 -20.01 15.54 1.09
C ARG A 276 -19.28 14.21 0.93
N LEU A 277 -19.93 13.20 0.33
CA LEU A 277 -19.31 11.91 0.05
C LEU A 277 -18.09 12.08 -0.87
N PHE A 278 -18.22 12.84 -1.96
CA PHE A 278 -17.12 13.05 -2.90
C PHE A 278 -15.94 13.79 -2.27
N LEU A 279 -16.20 14.80 -1.45
CA LEU A 279 -15.16 15.50 -0.69
C LEU A 279 -14.48 14.56 0.31
N THR A 280 -15.25 13.73 1.03
CA THR A 280 -14.69 12.74 1.95
C THR A 280 -13.80 11.73 1.23
N LEU A 281 -14.22 11.22 0.07
CA LEU A 281 -13.41 10.32 -0.75
C LEU A 281 -12.12 10.99 -1.24
N PHE A 282 -12.21 12.26 -1.65
CA PHE A 282 -11.06 13.04 -2.10
C PHE A 282 -10.04 13.28 -0.97
N GLU A 283 -10.50 13.73 0.19
CA GLU A 283 -9.68 13.99 1.39
C GLU A 283 -9.05 12.69 1.93
N ALA A 284 -9.77 11.58 1.82
CA ALA A 284 -9.26 10.26 2.18
C ALA A 284 -8.37 9.63 1.10
N GLY A 285 -8.08 10.31 -0.01
CA GLY A 285 -7.14 9.85 -1.04
C GLY A 285 -7.70 8.86 -2.06
N HIS A 286 -9.00 8.63 -2.12
CA HIS A 286 -9.61 7.65 -3.04
C HIS A 286 -9.77 8.19 -4.47
N TYR A 287 -8.67 8.68 -5.08
CA TYR A 287 -8.69 9.44 -6.33
C TYR A 287 -9.24 8.65 -7.52
N GLN A 288 -8.79 7.41 -7.71
CA GLN A 288 -9.29 6.60 -8.82
C GLN A 288 -10.76 6.21 -8.63
N CYS A 289 -11.15 5.82 -7.41
CA CYS A 289 -12.54 5.51 -7.06
C CYS A 289 -13.45 6.72 -7.35
N LEU A 290 -13.03 7.92 -6.93
CA LEU A 290 -13.77 9.15 -7.17
C LEU A 290 -13.85 9.48 -8.68
N THR A 291 -12.76 9.26 -9.43
CA THR A 291 -12.76 9.45 -10.89
C THR A 291 -13.83 8.58 -11.55
N ASP A 292 -13.88 7.29 -11.20
CA ASP A 292 -14.87 6.35 -11.75
C ASP A 292 -16.31 6.75 -11.40
N LEU A 293 -16.56 7.21 -10.16
CA LEU A 293 -17.88 7.68 -9.71
C LEU A 293 -18.34 8.93 -10.48
N LEU A 294 -17.44 9.87 -10.71
CA LEU A 294 -17.76 11.09 -11.45
C LEU A 294 -17.96 10.82 -12.94
N GLU A 295 -17.25 9.87 -13.53
CA GLU A 295 -17.44 9.49 -14.93
C GLU A 295 -18.76 8.73 -15.13
N THR A 296 -19.08 7.76 -14.28
CA THR A 296 -20.34 6.98 -14.38
C THR A 296 -21.58 7.84 -14.16
N SER A 297 -21.56 8.78 -13.21
CA SER A 297 -22.68 9.70 -12.95
C SER A 297 -22.94 10.71 -14.07
N ILE A 298 -21.95 11.05 -14.90
CA ILE A 298 -22.13 11.92 -16.08
C ILE A 298 -22.91 11.21 -17.19
N TYR A 299 -22.81 9.87 -17.28
CA TYR A 299 -23.46 9.10 -18.34
C TYR A 299 -24.91 8.69 -18.02
N SER A 300 -25.30 8.65 -16.74
CA SER A 300 -26.68 8.28 -16.34
C SER A 300 -27.73 9.36 -16.63
N ASP A 301 -27.34 10.62 -16.80
CA ASP A 301 -28.26 11.75 -17.07
C ASP A 301 -28.40 12.12 -18.55
N ARG A 302 -27.80 11.35 -19.48
CA ARG A 302 -28.00 11.52 -20.94
C ARG A 302 -29.06 10.58 -21.53
N ARG A 303 -29.94 10.00 -20.71
CA ARG A 303 -31.07 9.17 -21.17
C ARG A 303 -32.38 9.68 -20.62
#